data_AF-A0A2A7BK82-F1
#
_entry.id   AF-A0A2A7BK82-F1
#
_cell.length_a   1.000
_cell.length_b   1.000
_cell.length_c   1.000
_cell.angle_alpha   90.00
_cell.angle_beta   90.00
_cell.angle_gamma   90.00
#
_symmetry.space_group_name_H-M   'P 1'
#
loop_
_entity.id
_entity.type
_entity.pdbx_description
1 polymer ?
#
loop_
_entity_poly.entity_id
_entity_poly.type
_entity_poly.pdbx_seq_one_letter_code
_entity_poly.pdbx_strand_id
1 'polypeptide(L)'
;MESPPSLLELAKIVGLNDYKLKIGFKELFGMSTFAYLREKRMEHAIDLLRSGNSNVTETAFAVGYNNVSHFSELFRKKYGMNPSKLLRIY
;
A
#
# COMPACT_ATOMS: atom_id res chain seq x y z
N MET A 1 -2.52 -6.57 12.89
CA MET A 1 -3.65 -5.62 12.89
C MET A 1 -3.15 -4.31 12.31
N GLU A 2 -3.41 -4.02 11.04
CA GLU A 2 -3.18 -2.66 10.51
C GLU A 2 -4.32 -2.32 9.55
N SER A 3 -5.40 -1.81 10.12
CA SER A 3 -6.43 -1.08 9.38
C SER A 3 -6.02 0.39 9.40
N PRO A 4 -5.24 0.90 8.41
CA PRO A 4 -4.87 2.29 8.40
C PRO A 4 -6.15 3.15 8.39
N PRO A 5 -6.23 4.19 9.23
CA PRO A 5 -7.41 5.05 9.31
C PRO A 5 -7.73 5.60 7.92
N SER A 6 -9.00 5.56 7.58
CA SER A 6 -9.53 6.19 6.38
C SER A 6 -9.16 7.67 6.36
N LEU A 7 -9.17 8.26 5.18
CA LEU A 7 -8.88 9.68 5.03
C LEU A 7 -9.82 10.57 5.85
N LEU A 8 -11.07 10.12 6.04
CA LEU A 8 -12.05 10.78 6.90
C LEU A 8 -11.68 10.69 8.39
N GLU A 9 -11.15 9.54 8.83
CA GLU A 9 -10.66 9.37 10.21
C GLU A 9 -9.41 10.21 10.44
N LEU A 10 -8.47 10.23 9.49
CA LEU A 10 -7.30 11.11 9.55
C LEU A 10 -7.70 12.59 9.62
N ALA A 11 -8.66 13.02 8.79
CA ALA A 11 -9.17 14.39 8.78
C ALA A 11 -9.77 14.78 10.15
N LYS A 12 -10.55 13.88 10.76
CA LYS A 12 -11.10 14.06 12.11
C LYS A 12 -10.00 14.15 13.18
N ILE A 13 -8.98 13.30 13.11
CA ILE A 13 -7.86 13.29 14.07
C ILE A 13 -7.07 14.61 14.03
N VAL A 14 -6.85 15.17 12.84
CA VAL A 14 -6.05 16.40 12.68
C VAL A 14 -6.88 17.69 12.67
N GLY A 15 -8.19 17.61 12.91
CA GLY A 15 -9.08 18.77 12.94
C GLY A 15 -9.28 19.46 11.59
N LEU A 16 -9.03 18.77 10.48
CA LEU A 16 -9.20 19.28 9.12
C LEU A 16 -10.41 18.63 8.45
N ASN A 17 -10.97 19.29 7.44
CA ASN A 17 -11.86 18.61 6.50
C ASN A 17 -11.03 17.83 5.46
N ASP A 18 -11.64 16.81 4.84
CA ASP A 18 -10.99 15.95 3.84
C ASP A 18 -10.32 16.74 2.70
N TYR A 19 -10.95 17.84 2.26
CA TYR A 19 -10.41 18.71 1.22
C TYR A 19 -9.09 19.38 1.62
N LYS A 20 -9.04 20.03 2.79
CA LYS A 20 -7.83 20.67 3.32
C LYS A 20 -6.73 19.66 3.59
N LEU A 21 -7.08 18.46 4.08
CA LEU A 21 -6.12 17.39 4.29
C LEU A 21 -5.50 16.90 2.97
N LYS A 22 -6.32 16.69 1.92
CA LYS A 22 -5.84 16.29 0.59
C LYS A 22 -4.90 17.32 -0.02
N ILE A 23 -5.25 18.61 0.07
CA ILE A 23 -4.42 19.69 -0.48
C ILE A 23 -3.12 19.80 0.29
N GLY A 24 -3.19 19.97 1.61
CA GLY A 24 -1.99 20.12 2.44
C GLY A 24 -1.06 18.91 2.35
N PHE A 25 -1.61 17.69 2.27
CA PHE A 25 -0.81 16.49 2.06
C PHE A 25 -0.11 16.49 0.70
N LYS A 26 -0.81 16.87 -0.37
CA LYS A 26 -0.20 16.95 -1.70
C LYS A 26 0.85 18.05 -1.78
N GLU A 27 0.64 19.19 -1.13
CA GLU A 27 1.63 20.27 -1.05
C GLU A 27 2.88 19.84 -0.29
N LEU A 28 2.73 19.09 0.81
CA LEU A 28 3.84 18.64 1.65
C LEU A 28 4.61 17.45 1.05
N PHE A 29 3.91 16.47 0.48
CA PHE A 29 4.50 15.21 0.02
C PHE A 29 4.59 15.09 -1.51
N GLY A 30 4.10 16.07 -2.27
CA GLY A 30 4.09 16.07 -3.74
C GLY A 30 3.14 15.03 -4.37
N MET A 31 2.42 14.24 -3.57
CA MET A 31 1.57 13.15 -4.02
C MET A 31 0.27 13.07 -3.21
N SER A 32 -0.74 12.39 -3.75
CA SER A 32 -1.97 12.19 -2.99
C SER A 32 -1.77 11.19 -1.85
N THR A 33 -2.61 11.29 -0.82
CA THR A 33 -2.66 10.33 0.30
C THR A 33 -2.81 8.89 -0.18
N PHE A 34 -3.64 8.65 -1.20
CA PHE A 34 -3.79 7.32 -1.82
C PHE A 34 -2.52 6.84 -2.53
N ALA A 35 -1.80 7.74 -3.22
CA ALA A 35 -0.54 7.37 -3.84
C ALA A 35 0.50 6.98 -2.79
N TYR A 36 0.62 7.79 -1.74
CA TYR A 36 1.53 7.51 -0.63
C TYR A 36 1.19 6.19 0.09
N LEU A 37 -0.10 5.95 0.36
CA LEU A 37 -0.53 4.69 0.98
C LEU A 37 -0.22 3.48 0.08
N ARG A 38 -0.43 3.59 -1.23
CA ARG A 38 -0.04 2.51 -2.16
C ARG A 38 1.45 2.26 -2.13
N GLU A 39 2.28 3.31 -2.11
CA GLU A 39 3.74 3.18 -2.04
C GLU A 39 4.14 2.40 -0.77
N LYS A 40 3.60 2.78 0.39
CA LYS A 40 3.87 2.11 1.67
C LYS A 40 3.39 0.67 1.72
N ARG A 41 2.20 0.38 1.19
CA ARG A 41 1.70 -1.00 1.07
C ARG A 41 2.61 -1.87 0.21
N MET A 42 3.12 -1.32 -0.89
CA MET A 42 4.02 -2.06 -1.78
C MET A 42 5.42 -2.26 -1.16
N GLU A 43 5.92 -1.31 -0.38
CA GLU A 43 7.15 -1.47 0.42
C GLU A 43 7.00 -2.61 1.42
N HIS A 44 5.90 -2.62 2.20
CA HIS A 44 5.63 -3.71 3.12
C HIS A 44 5.46 -5.06 2.41
N ALA A 45 4.81 -5.07 1.24
CA ALA A 45 4.58 -6.29 0.48
C ALA A 45 5.88 -6.95 -0.02
N ILE A 46 6.87 -6.15 -0.46
CA ILE A 46 8.14 -6.71 -0.92
C ILE A 46 8.94 -7.31 0.25
N ASP A 47 8.86 -6.69 1.43
CA ASP A 47 9.52 -7.21 2.63
C ASP A 47 8.90 -8.53 3.09
N LEU A 48 7.56 -8.64 3.08
CA LEU A 48 6.87 -9.91 3.38
C LEU A 48 7.25 -11.01 2.38
N LEU A 49 7.23 -10.73 1.07
CA LEU A 49 7.58 -11.73 0.06
C LEU A 49 9.05 -12.17 0.15
N ARG A 50 9.96 -11.24 0.47
CA ARG A 50 11.39 -11.55 0.67
C ARG A 50 11.65 -12.39 1.91
N SER A 51 10.78 -12.31 2.91
CA SER A 51 10.91 -13.12 4.12
C SER A 51 10.65 -14.61 3.90
N GLY A 52 9.99 -14.98 2.78
CA GLY A 52 9.62 -16.36 2.46
C GLY A 52 8.50 -16.95 3.34
N ASN A 53 8.04 -16.21 4.35
CA ASN A 53 7.08 -16.70 5.34
C ASN A 53 5.61 -16.51 4.94
N SER A 54 5.33 -15.92 3.78
CA SER A 54 3.97 -15.67 3.31
C SER A 54 3.87 -15.87 1.80
N ASN A 55 2.77 -16.46 1.36
CA ASN A 55 2.49 -16.56 -0.07
C ASN A 55 1.95 -15.24 -0.64
N VAL A 56 1.78 -15.19 -1.97
CA VAL A 56 1.31 -13.99 -2.69
C VAL A 56 -0.07 -13.54 -2.23
N THR A 57 -0.97 -14.49 -1.96
CA THR A 57 -2.34 -14.21 -1.53
C THR A 57 -2.38 -13.64 -0.11
N GLU A 58 -1.66 -14.28 0.81
CA GLU A 58 -1.51 -13.82 2.20
C GLU A 58 -0.91 -12.41 2.24
N THR A 59 0.15 -12.17 1.45
CA THR A 59 0.79 -10.87 1.37
C THR A 59 -0.17 -9.79 0.86
N ALA A 60 -0.96 -10.08 -0.18
CA ALA A 60 -1.94 -9.15 -0.72
C ALA A 60 -2.97 -8.73 0.35
N PHE A 61 -3.51 -9.70 1.10
CA PHE A 61 -4.45 -9.41 2.17
C PHE A 61 -3.79 -8.68 3.34
N ALA A 62 -2.58 -9.07 3.75
CA ALA A 62 -1.83 -8.44 4.83
C ALA A 62 -1.57 -6.96 4.57
N VAL A 63 -1.30 -6.57 3.31
CA VAL A 63 -1.10 -5.16 2.92
C VAL A 63 -2.39 -4.47 2.46
N GLY A 64 -3.55 -5.07 2.74
CA GLY A 64 -4.87 -4.43 2.60
C GLY A 64 -5.43 -4.42 1.18
N TYR A 65 -5.10 -5.41 0.35
CA TYR A 65 -5.73 -5.66 -0.95
C TYR A 65 -6.69 -6.84 -0.88
N ASN A 66 -7.95 -6.61 -1.24
CA ASN A 66 -8.96 -7.67 -1.33
C ASN A 66 -8.97 -8.40 -2.68
N ASN A 67 -8.21 -7.90 -3.67
CA ASN A 67 -8.10 -8.47 -5.00
C ASN A 67 -6.61 -8.74 -5.31
N VAL A 68 -6.25 -10.03 -5.32
CA VAL A 68 -4.86 -10.50 -5.53
C VAL A 68 -4.35 -10.18 -6.93
N SER A 69 -5.21 -10.20 -7.95
CA SER A 69 -4.84 -9.86 -9.33
C SER A 69 -4.47 -8.38 -9.45
N HIS A 70 -5.27 -7.50 -8.85
CA HIS A 70 -4.98 -6.06 -8.82
C HIS A 70 -3.71 -5.74 -8.04
N PHE A 71 -3.52 -6.39 -6.89
CA PHE A 71 -2.26 -6.31 -6.13
C PHE A 71 -1.06 -6.72 -7.00
N SER A 72 -1.15 -7.87 -7.68
CA SER A 72 -0.06 -8.40 -8.50
C SER A 72 0.28 -7.49 -9.68
N GLU A 73 -0.73 -6.88 -10.30
CA GLU A 73 -0.55 -5.90 -11.37
C GLU A 73 0.22 -4.66 -10.88
N LEU A 74 -0.20 -4.08 -9.75
CA LEU A 74 0.44 -2.92 -9.15
C LEU A 74 1.87 -3.24 -8.66
N PHE A 75 2.05 -4.41 -8.06
CA PHE A 75 3.36 -4.89 -7.62
C PHE A 75 4.32 -4.99 -8.81
N ARG A 76 3.89 -5.64 -9.91
CA ARG A 76 4.66 -5.71 -11.15
C ARG A 76 4.95 -4.33 -11.72
N LYS A 77 3.97 -3.42 -11.70
CA LYS A 77 4.16 -2.05 -12.21
C LYS A 77 5.24 -1.29 -11.43
N LYS A 78 5.34 -1.50 -10.11
CA LYS A 78 6.35 -0.85 -9.27
C LYS A 78 7.72 -1.53 -9.33
N TYR A 79 7.78 -2.86 -9.28
CA TYR A 79 9.04 -3.61 -9.12
C TYR A 79 9.52 -4.33 -10.38
N GLY A 80 8.79 -4.23 -11.49
CA GLY A 80 9.17 -4.83 -12.78
C GLY A 80 9.00 -6.35 -12.85
N MET A 81 8.50 -7.01 -11.81
CA MET A 81 8.33 -8.46 -11.77
C MET A 81 7.11 -8.89 -10.97
N ASN A 82 6.57 -10.07 -11.30
CA ASN A 82 5.44 -10.64 -10.56
C ASN A 82 5.85 -11.03 -9.13
N PRO A 83 4.96 -10.87 -8.13
CA PRO A 83 5.23 -11.27 -6.76
C PRO A 83 5.53 -12.77 -6.62
N SER A 84 4.87 -13.62 -7.41
CA SER A 84 5.16 -15.07 -7.47
C SER A 84 6.55 -15.39 -8.00
N LYS A 85 7.08 -14.56 -8.89
CA LYS A 85 8.46 -14.72 -9.38
C LYS A 85 9.45 -14.31 -8.30
N LEU A 86 9.16 -13.26 -7.54
CA LEU A 86 10.01 -12.83 -6.43
C LEU A 86 10.09 -13.91 -5.36
N LEU A 87 8.95 -14.49 -4.96
CA LEU A 87 8.88 -15.55 -3.96
C LEU A 87 9.61 -16.84 -4.37
N ARG A 88 9.90 -17.05 -5.65
CA ARG A 88 10.69 -18.22 -6.10
C ARG A 88 12.21 -18.00 -5.99
N ILE A 89 12.63 -16.76 -5.75
CA ILE A 89 14.05 -16.38 -5.64
C ILE A 89 14.53 -16.47 -4.18
N TYR A 90 13.61 -16.31 -3.23
CA TYR A 90 13.84 -16.38 -1.78
C TYR A 90 13.24 -17.66 -1.23
#